data_AF-A0A355A546-F1
#
_entry.id   AF-A0A355A546-F1
#
_cell.length_a   1.000
_cell.length_b   1.000
_cell.length_c   1.000
_cell.angle_alpha   90.00
_cell.angle_beta   90.00
_cell.angle_gamma   90.00
#
_symmetry.space_group_name_H-M   'P 1'
#
loop_
_entity.id
_entity.type
_entity.pdbx_description
1 polymer ?
#
loop_
_entity_poly.entity_id
_entity_poly.type
_entity_poly.pdbx_seq_one_letter_code
_entity_poly.pdbx_strand_id
1 'polypeptide(L)' 'MSYLVGIDVGGTNTNAVLLKNDVVLATAKAATDHKHLHLGTMQAIASVLKFVP' A
#
# COMPACT_ATOMS: atom_id res chain seq x y z
N MET A 1 -14.52 9.57 -11.12
CA MET A 1 -14.30 8.45 -10.18
C MET A 1 -12.85 8.49 -9.74
N SER A 2 -12.57 8.38 -8.44
CA SER A 2 -11.21 8.46 -7.88
C SER A 2 -10.87 7.17 -7.13
N TYR A 3 -9.62 6.75 -7.25
CA TYR A 3 -9.03 5.73 -6.40
C TYR A 3 -8.21 6.42 -5.30
N LEU A 4 -8.18 5.83 -4.11
CA LEU A 4 -7.33 6.30 -3.02
C LEU A 4 -6.44 5.15 -2.56
N VAL A 5 -5.17 5.45 -2.33
CA VAL A 5 -4.24 4.51 -1.72
C VAL A 5 -3.91 5.01 -0.32
N GLY A 6 -4.29 4.24 0.70
CA GLY A 6 -3.87 4.47 2.08
C GLY A 6 -2.58 3.71 2.37
N ILE A 7 -1.63 4.34 3.06
CA ILE A 7 -0.35 3.74 3.44
C ILE A 7 -0.14 3.90 4.93
N ASP A 8 0.30 2.82 5.57
CA ASP A 8 0.71 2.77 6.97
C ASP A 8 2.11 2.16 7.06
N VAL A 9 3.10 2.97 7.42
CA VAL A 9 4.50 2.54 7.56
C VAL A 9 4.73 2.20 9.04
N GLY A 10 4.74 0.91 9.36
CA GLY A 10 5.01 0.42 10.71
C GLY A 10 6.50 0.14 10.96
N GLY A 11 6.79 -0.60 12.03
CA GLY A 11 8.16 -1.06 12.34
C GLY A 11 8.54 -2.37 11.63
N THR A 12 7.59 -3.31 11.49
CA THR A 12 7.85 -4.61 10.85
C THR A 12 7.37 -4.65 9.41
N ASN A 13 6.20 -4.06 9.14
CA ASN A 13 5.58 -4.07 7.83
C ASN A 13 5.08 -2.68 7.46
N THR A 14 5.17 -2.37 6.17
CA THR A 14 4.46 -1.28 5.53
C THR A 14 3.22 -1.86 4.87
N ASN A 15 2.05 -1.34 5.23
CA ASN A 15 0.75 -1.77 4.74
C ASN A 15 0.22 -0.77 3.70
N ALA A 16 -0.51 -1.28 2.72
CA ALA A 16 -1.21 -0.49 1.72
C ALA A 16 -2.65 -0.98 1.57
N VAL A 17 -3.58 -0.05 1.35
CA VAL A 17 -4.98 -0.33 1.01
C VAL A 17 -5.38 0.47 -0.23
N LEU A 18 -6.04 -0.19 -1.19
CA LEU A 18 -6.67 0.46 -2.35
C LEU A 18 -8.16 0.59 -2.09
N LEU A 19 -8.66 1.82 -2.20
CA LEU A 19 -10.05 2.19 -2.01
C LEU A 19 -10.66 2.74 -3.30
N LYS A 20 -11.94 2.44 -3.54
CA LYS A 20 -12.77 3.07 -4.57
C LYS A 20 -14.16 3.33 -4.01
N ASN A 21 -14.56 4.59 -3.94
CA ASN A 21 -15.86 5.00 -3.38
C ASN A 21 -16.14 4.34 -2.02
N ASP A 22 -15.20 4.48 -1.08
CA ASP A 22 -15.27 3.91 0.28
C ASP A 22 -15.24 2.38 0.38
N VAL A 23 -15.11 1.68 -0.74
CA VAL A 23 -14.95 0.21 -0.78
C VAL A 23 -13.47 -0.14 -0.86
N VAL A 24 -13.02 -1.03 0.04
CA VAL A 24 -11.70 -1.65 -0.04
C VAL A 24 -11.67 -2.64 -1.20
N LEU A 25 -10.82 -2.37 -2.19
CA LEU A 25 -10.62 -3.24 -3.34
C LEU A 25 -9.48 -4.24 -3.13
N ALA A 26 -8.41 -3.82 -2.46
CA ALA A 26 -7.25 -4.66 -2.20
C ALA A 26 -6.44 -4.13 -1.02
N THR A 27 -5.69 -5.03 -0.40
CA THR A 27 -4.65 -4.70 0.58
C THR A 27 -3.36 -5.38 0.20
N ALA A 28 -2.23 -4.76 0.51
CA ALA A 28 -0.92 -5.39 0.41
C ALA A 28 -0.05 -5.04 1.62
N LYS A 29 1.01 -5.81 1.81
CA LYS A 29 2.06 -5.51 2.77
C LYS A 29 3.43 -5.79 2.17
N ALA A 30 4.42 -5.06 2.66
CA ALA A 30 5.85 -5.28 2.42
C ALA A 30 6.59 -5.20 3.75
N ALA A 31 7.77 -5.82 3.85
CA ALA A 31 8.61 -5.64 5.03
C ALA A 31 9.08 -4.18 5.12
N THR A 32 9.13 -3.63 6.34
CA THR A 32 9.68 -2.28 6.56
C THR A 32 11.20 -2.35 6.58
N ASP A 33 11.85 -1.56 5.74
CA ASP A 33 13.27 -1.29 5.85
C ASP A 33 13.47 0.05 6.57
N HIS A 34 13.93 0.02 7.82
CA HIS A 34 14.18 1.22 8.62
C HIS A 34 15.24 2.15 8.04
N LYS A 35 16.18 1.64 7.22
CA LYS A 35 17.18 2.45 6.54
C LYS A 35 16.62 3.04 5.24
N HIS A 36 15.62 2.38 4.65
CA HIS A 36 15.05 2.73 3.35
C HIS A 36 13.53 2.59 3.32
N LEU A 37 12.81 3.38 4.13
CA LEU A 37 11.35 3.28 4.28
C LEU A 37 10.59 3.38 2.94
N HIS A 38 11.16 4.10 1.98
CA HIS A 38 10.61 4.24 0.65
C HIS A 38 10.54 2.90 -0.12
N LEU A 39 11.47 1.97 0.10
CA LEU A 39 11.47 0.67 -0.59
C LEU A 39 10.25 -0.16 -0.20
N GLY A 40 9.99 -0.31 1.09
CA GLY A 40 8.80 -1.01 1.60
C GLY A 40 7.50 -0.30 1.17
N THR A 41 7.50 1.03 1.19
CA THR A 41 6.36 1.85 0.74
C THR A 41 6.07 1.65 -0.74
N MET A 42 7.07 1.75 -1.61
CA MET A 42 6.94 1.55 -3.06
C MET A 42 6.48 0.12 -3.37
N GLN A 43 7.00 -0.88 -2.65
CA GLN A 43 6.60 -2.27 -2.84
C GLN A 43 5.14 -2.51 -2.44
N ALA A 44 4.68 -1.96 -1.32
CA ALA A 44 3.29 -2.04 -0.89
C ALA A 44 2.35 -1.34 -1.89
N ILE A 45 2.70 -0.14 -2.35
CA ILE A 45 1.96 0.60 -3.39
C ILE A 45 1.88 -0.21 -4.69
N ALA A 46 3.03 -0.65 -5.22
CA ALA A 46 3.09 -1.42 -6.46
C ALA A 46 2.27 -2.71 -6.39
N SER A 47 2.15 -3.30 -5.20
CA SER A 47 1.35 -4.51 -4.98
C SER A 47 -0.15 -4.23 -5.03
N VAL A 48 -0.64 -3.15 -4.41
CA VAL A 48 -2.08 -2.80 -4.49
C VAL A 48 -2.49 -2.24 -5.85
N LEU A 49 -1.58 -1.58 -6.58
CA LEU A 49 -1.88 -1.03 -7.91
C LEU A 49 -2.17 -2.11 -8.96
N LYS A 50 -1.76 -3.37 -8.74
CA LYS A 50 -2.12 -4.52 -9.58
C LYS A 50 -3.64 -4.81 -9.62
N PHE A 51 -4.40 -4.24 -8.69
CA PHE A 51 -5.84 -4.42 -8.56
C PHE A 51 -6.63 -3.21 -9.07
N VAL A 52 -5.96 -2.22 -9.68
CA VAL A 52 -6.64 -1.19 -10.46
C VAL A 52 -7.08 -1.83 -11.79
N PRO A 53 -8.38 -1.80 -12.12
CA PRO A 53 -8.91 -2.35 -13.38
C PRO A 53 -8.38 -1.64 -14.63
#